data_AF-A0A2S5SRX6-F1
#
_entry.id   AF-A0A2S5SRX6-F1
#
_cell.length_a   1.000
_cell.length_b   1.000
_cell.length_c   1.000
_cell.angle_alpha   90.00
_cell.angle_beta   90.00
_cell.angle_gamma   90.00
#
_symmetry.space_group_name_H-M   'P 1'
#
loop_
_entity.id
_entity.type
_entity.pdbx_description
1 polymer ?
#
loop_
_entity_poly.entity_id
_entity_poly.type
_entity_poly.pdbx_seq_one_letter_code
_entity_poly.pdbx_strand_id
1 'polypeptide(L)'
;MSSATPSPSPVRADVPPEVAAAIERAERVAAQIPDVPVDTPLRPIHKVGVIGAGTMGGGITMNFLNAGLPVVLLEMKQEALDRGLATIRRNYENSMKKGKLTAEQVEARMALITPTLAYDGLRDVDLVIEAVFEDMGVKETVFKTLDEVVPSGAILASNTSYLNIDRIAAFTKRPQDVLGLHFFSPANVMRLLEVVRGAKTAPDVLATSMALARRIGKVAVVSGVCDGFIGNRMLARYGAAAQGLIHAGALPQQVDGALQAFGMAMGPFRMGDLAGLDIGWATRKRRAAEAGVPMQPIVADKLCEAGRFGQKTGAGWYRYEAGSREPLPDPVTEQLITDYRAARGITPRPISDEEIVQRCIYALVNEGARILEEGIAARASDIDLVYLNGYGFPKHRGGPMLHAETVGLAEVVRCLERFASEEGADPSWQPAPLLRRLAAEGKTFN
;
A
#
# COMPACT_ATOMS: atom_id res chain seq x y z
N MET A 1 34.63 -13.68 25.18
CA MET A 1 33.89 -12.42 25.37
C MET A 1 34.22 -11.51 24.20
N SER A 2 33.40 -11.55 23.15
CA SER A 2 33.55 -10.67 21.99
C SER A 2 32.31 -9.79 21.93
N SER A 3 32.50 -8.51 22.24
CA SER A 3 31.45 -7.50 22.26
C SER A 3 31.04 -7.16 20.84
N ALA A 4 29.89 -7.69 20.40
CA ALA A 4 29.21 -7.19 19.22
C ALA A 4 28.78 -5.74 19.50
N THR A 5 29.41 -4.79 18.83
CA THR A 5 28.95 -3.41 18.78
C THR A 5 27.58 -3.37 18.11
N PRO A 6 26.57 -2.73 18.72
CA PRO A 6 25.27 -2.59 18.08
C PRO A 6 25.42 -1.73 16.82
N SER A 7 24.86 -2.23 15.71
CA SER A 7 24.69 -1.47 14.47
C SER A 7 24.02 -0.12 14.79
N PRO A 8 24.53 1.02 14.27
CA PRO A 8 23.97 2.33 14.58
C PRO A 8 22.51 2.37 14.15
N SER A 9 21.61 2.64 15.10
CA SER A 9 20.24 3.06 14.77
C SER A 9 20.33 4.21 13.76
N PRO A 10 19.53 4.19 12.68
CA PRO A 10 19.52 5.28 11.74
C PRO A 10 19.21 6.56 12.52
N VAL A 11 20.14 7.51 12.47
CA VAL A 11 19.97 8.86 13.02
C VAL A 11 18.64 9.35 12.48
N ARG A 12 17.68 9.63 13.37
CA ARG A 12 16.44 10.29 12.97
C ARG A 12 16.86 11.68 12.49
N ALA A 13 16.99 11.85 11.18
CA ALA A 13 17.20 13.16 10.60
C ALA A 13 16.04 14.06 11.03
N ASP A 14 16.36 15.19 11.64
CA ASP A 14 15.37 16.18 12.02
C ASP A 14 14.60 16.62 10.78
N VAL A 15 13.27 16.68 10.89
CA VAL A 15 12.42 17.12 9.78
C VAL A 15 12.53 18.65 9.70
N PRO A 16 12.95 19.24 8.56
CA PRO A 16 13.04 20.68 8.43
C PRO A 16 11.68 21.35 8.72
N PRO A 17 11.64 22.50 9.42
CA PRO A 17 10.38 23.14 9.81
C PRO A 17 9.41 23.40 8.65
N GLU A 18 9.93 23.79 7.49
CA GLU A 18 9.18 24.03 6.27
C GLU A 18 8.54 22.73 5.71
N VAL A 19 9.25 21.61 5.79
CA VAL A 19 8.75 20.28 5.39
C VAL A 19 7.70 19.80 6.39
N ALA A 20 7.93 19.95 7.69
CA ALA A 20 6.95 19.62 8.71
C ALA A 20 5.64 20.40 8.51
N ALA A 21 5.74 21.71 8.28
CA ALA A 21 4.58 22.56 8.00
C ALA A 21 3.87 22.17 6.69
N ALA A 22 4.61 21.72 5.67
CA ALA A 22 4.01 21.21 4.42
C ALA A 22 3.21 19.93 4.66
N ILE A 23 3.74 18.97 5.44
CA ILE A 23 3.04 17.73 5.80
C ILE A 23 1.78 18.03 6.61
N GLU A 24 1.84 18.93 7.59
CA GLU A 24 0.65 19.32 8.37
C GLU A 24 -0.42 19.99 7.50
N ARG A 25 -0.02 20.85 6.55
CA ARG A 25 -0.93 21.42 5.57
C ARG A 25 -1.54 20.33 4.70
N ALA A 26 -0.74 19.37 4.22
CA ALA A 26 -1.21 18.24 3.44
C ALA A 26 -2.28 17.45 4.19
N GLU A 27 -2.04 17.07 5.46
CA GLU A 27 -3.02 16.32 6.26
C GLU A 27 -4.35 17.08 6.43
N ARG A 28 -4.29 18.42 6.60
CA ARG A 28 -5.51 19.25 6.69
C ARG A 28 -6.26 19.35 5.36
N VAL A 29 -5.55 19.51 4.24
CA VAL A 29 -6.14 19.70 2.91
C VAL A 29 -6.65 18.38 2.33
N ALA A 30 -6.02 17.24 2.64
CA ALA A 30 -6.50 15.91 2.24
C ALA A 30 -7.90 15.59 2.79
N ALA A 31 -8.29 16.21 3.92
CA ALA A 31 -9.64 16.11 4.45
C ALA A 31 -10.70 16.88 3.62
N GLN A 32 -10.27 17.76 2.70
CA GLN A 32 -11.12 18.57 1.84
C GLN A 32 -11.15 18.00 0.42
N ILE A 33 -12.31 17.53 0.01
CA ILE A 33 -12.53 16.97 -1.33
C ILE A 33 -13.07 18.10 -2.22
N PRO A 34 -12.43 18.44 -3.35
CA PRO A 34 -12.73 19.66 -4.10
C PRO A 34 -14.21 19.87 -4.46
N ASP A 35 -14.95 18.79 -4.72
CA ASP A 35 -16.36 18.81 -5.15
C ASP A 35 -17.34 18.29 -4.08
N VAL A 36 -16.90 18.13 -2.83
CA VAL A 36 -17.78 17.77 -1.70
C VAL A 36 -17.82 18.94 -0.70
N PRO A 37 -18.97 19.63 -0.56
CA PRO A 37 -19.11 20.72 0.39
C PRO A 37 -18.76 20.30 1.83
N VAL A 38 -18.13 21.19 2.59
CA VAL A 38 -17.67 20.90 3.97
C VAL A 38 -18.84 20.65 4.93
N ASP A 39 -20.01 21.20 4.62
CA ASP A 39 -21.27 21.03 5.36
C ASP A 39 -22.10 19.83 4.88
N THR A 40 -21.56 18.99 3.99
CA THR A 40 -22.22 17.75 3.57
C THR A 40 -22.59 16.89 4.79
N PRO A 41 -23.87 16.52 4.96
CA PRO A 41 -24.30 15.75 6.12
C PRO A 41 -23.61 14.38 6.15
N LEU A 42 -23.18 13.97 7.34
CA LEU A 42 -22.55 12.67 7.55
C LEU A 42 -23.58 11.63 7.94
N ARG A 43 -23.42 10.39 7.45
CA ARG A 43 -24.18 9.26 7.96
C ARG A 43 -23.61 8.84 9.31
N PRO A 44 -24.45 8.64 10.33
CA PRO A 44 -23.96 8.20 11.63
C PRO A 44 -23.47 6.75 11.55
N ILE A 45 -22.28 6.48 12.09
CA ILE A 45 -21.70 5.13 12.17
C ILE A 45 -21.61 4.73 13.64
N HIS A 46 -22.52 3.84 14.06
CA HIS A 46 -22.61 3.26 15.39
C HIS A 46 -22.13 1.81 15.41
N LYS A 47 -22.38 1.03 14.35
CA LYS A 47 -22.02 -0.38 14.28
C LYS A 47 -21.42 -0.73 12.92
N VAL A 48 -20.32 -1.48 12.92
CA VAL A 48 -19.57 -1.84 11.70
C VAL A 48 -19.61 -3.35 11.47
N GLY A 49 -19.87 -3.78 10.24
CA GLY A 49 -19.64 -5.15 9.79
C GLY A 49 -18.26 -5.29 9.16
N VAL A 50 -17.54 -6.37 9.47
CA VAL A 50 -16.30 -6.75 8.76
C VAL A 50 -16.46 -8.18 8.28
N ILE A 51 -16.21 -8.41 6.98
CA ILE A 51 -16.29 -9.74 6.37
C ILE A 51 -14.88 -10.25 6.12
N GLY A 52 -14.58 -11.41 6.70
CA GLY A 52 -13.26 -12.01 6.70
C GLY A 52 -12.55 -11.78 8.02
N ALA A 53 -12.19 -12.86 8.72
CA ALA A 53 -11.47 -12.84 10.00
C ALA A 53 -9.96 -13.08 9.84
N GLY A 54 -9.44 -13.00 8.60
CA GLY A 54 -8.02 -13.11 8.29
C GLY A 54 -7.19 -11.91 8.77
N THR A 55 -5.94 -11.83 8.32
CA THR A 55 -4.99 -10.77 8.75
C THR A 55 -5.54 -9.36 8.54
N MET A 56 -6.10 -9.07 7.36
CA MET A 56 -6.65 -7.75 7.06
C MET A 56 -7.91 -7.47 7.88
N GLY A 57 -8.92 -8.34 7.82
CA GLY A 57 -10.18 -8.10 8.52
C GLY A 57 -10.04 -8.07 10.05
N GLY A 58 -9.14 -8.86 10.63
CA GLY A 58 -8.79 -8.75 12.05
C GLY A 58 -8.12 -7.41 12.40
N GLY A 59 -7.18 -6.95 11.57
CA GLY A 59 -6.56 -5.63 11.75
C GLY A 59 -7.54 -4.47 11.56
N ILE A 60 -8.44 -4.55 10.56
CA ILE A 60 -9.51 -3.58 10.30
C ILE A 60 -10.44 -3.51 11.50
N THR A 61 -10.92 -4.66 11.99
CA THR A 61 -11.75 -4.79 13.18
C THR A 61 -11.13 -4.04 14.36
N MET A 62 -9.84 -4.27 14.65
CA MET A 62 -9.15 -3.61 15.76
C MET A 62 -9.17 -2.07 15.69
N ASN A 63 -9.18 -1.47 14.50
CA ASN A 63 -9.26 0.00 14.38
C ASN A 63 -10.58 0.54 14.95
N PHE A 64 -11.70 -0.14 14.68
CA PHE A 64 -13.01 0.25 15.17
C PHE A 64 -13.16 0.00 16.67
N LEU A 65 -12.71 -1.15 17.15
CA LEU A 65 -12.74 -1.47 18.59
C LEU A 65 -11.92 -0.45 19.41
N ASN A 66 -10.77 -0.01 18.90
CA ASN A 66 -9.95 1.01 19.54
C ASN A 66 -10.65 2.37 19.64
N ALA A 67 -11.56 2.66 18.71
CA ALA A 67 -12.41 3.86 18.70
C ALA A 67 -13.74 3.67 19.45
N GLY A 68 -13.92 2.54 20.14
CA GLY A 68 -15.14 2.21 20.90
C GLY A 68 -16.34 1.84 20.04
N LEU A 69 -16.13 1.47 18.77
CA LEU A 69 -17.20 1.05 17.86
C LEU A 69 -17.41 -0.47 17.91
N PRO A 70 -18.63 -0.97 18.16
CA PRO A 70 -18.95 -2.39 18.06
C PRO A 70 -18.80 -2.89 16.62
N VAL A 71 -18.27 -4.11 16.50
CA VAL A 71 -18.02 -4.76 15.21
C VAL A 71 -18.71 -6.12 15.15
N VAL A 72 -19.49 -6.36 14.08
CA VAL A 72 -19.92 -7.70 13.69
C VAL A 72 -18.85 -8.30 12.79
N LEU A 73 -18.19 -9.36 13.26
CA LEU A 73 -17.15 -10.04 12.49
C LEU A 73 -17.71 -11.31 11.86
N LEU A 74 -17.90 -11.27 10.55
CA LEU A 74 -18.42 -12.39 9.76
C LEU A 74 -17.28 -13.22 9.17
N GLU A 75 -17.40 -14.53 9.26
CA GLU A 75 -16.53 -15.48 8.56
C GLU A 75 -17.34 -16.71 8.10
N MET A 76 -16.88 -17.46 7.10
CA MET A 76 -17.64 -18.59 6.55
C MET A 76 -17.48 -19.90 7.32
N LYS A 77 -16.41 -20.03 8.12
CA LYS A 77 -16.08 -21.26 8.86
C LYS A 77 -15.71 -20.94 10.31
N GLN A 78 -16.25 -21.71 11.25
CA GLN A 78 -16.02 -21.50 12.69
C GLN A 78 -14.52 -21.51 13.03
N GLU A 79 -13.75 -22.44 12.45
CA GLU A 79 -12.32 -22.54 12.76
C GLU A 79 -11.54 -21.31 12.26
N ALA A 80 -11.97 -20.70 11.16
CA ALA A 80 -11.36 -19.47 10.67
C ALA A 80 -11.72 -18.27 11.54
N LEU A 81 -12.97 -18.20 12.00
CA LEU A 81 -13.45 -17.18 12.93
C LEU A 81 -12.68 -17.22 14.26
N ASP A 82 -12.56 -18.41 14.85
CA ASP A 82 -11.85 -18.63 16.11
C ASP A 82 -10.37 -18.24 16.00
N ARG A 83 -9.71 -18.60 14.90
CA ARG A 83 -8.32 -18.17 14.63
C ARG A 83 -8.19 -16.66 14.50
N GLY A 84 -9.15 -16.00 13.87
CA GLY A 84 -9.20 -14.55 13.74
C GLY A 84 -9.34 -13.87 15.10
N LEU A 85 -10.33 -14.29 15.90
CA LEU A 85 -10.56 -13.79 17.26
C LEU A 85 -9.34 -14.00 18.16
N ALA A 86 -8.73 -15.19 18.12
CA ALA A 86 -7.51 -15.47 18.86
C ALA A 86 -6.34 -14.57 18.44
N THR A 87 -6.25 -14.24 17.15
CA THR A 87 -5.22 -13.33 16.62
C THR A 87 -5.44 -11.89 17.08
N ILE A 88 -6.67 -11.39 17.05
CA ILE A 88 -7.04 -10.07 17.57
C ILE A 88 -6.70 -9.98 19.06
N ARG A 89 -7.13 -10.96 19.87
CA ARG A 89 -6.83 -11.04 21.30
C ARG A 89 -5.32 -11.03 21.57
N ARG A 90 -4.56 -11.89 20.88
CA ARG A 90 -3.10 -11.97 21.01
C ARG A 90 -2.42 -10.64 20.69
N ASN A 91 -2.90 -9.89 19.70
CA ASN A 91 -2.36 -8.56 19.39
C ASN A 91 -2.60 -7.55 20.51
N TYR A 92 -3.77 -7.59 21.17
CA TYR A 92 -4.05 -6.76 22.34
C TYR A 92 -3.22 -7.17 23.55
N GLU A 93 -3.11 -8.47 23.84
CA GLU A 93 -2.26 -8.99 24.92
C GLU A 93 -0.78 -8.61 24.71
N ASN A 94 -0.29 -8.64 23.47
CA ASN A 94 1.05 -8.17 23.15
C ASN A 94 1.24 -6.66 23.42
N SER A 95 0.19 -5.86 23.21
CA SER A 95 0.20 -4.43 23.53
C SER A 95 0.13 -4.19 25.05
N MET A 96 -0.64 -5.00 25.77
CA MET A 96 -0.72 -5.02 27.23
C MET A 96 0.62 -5.39 27.86
N LYS A 97 1.29 -6.45 27.37
CA LYS A 97 2.65 -6.85 27.81
C LYS A 97 3.70 -5.74 27.59
N LYS A 98 3.46 -4.84 26.63
CA LYS A 98 4.29 -3.66 26.36
C LYS A 98 3.86 -2.42 27.16
N GLY A 99 2.94 -2.56 28.12
CA GLY A 99 2.44 -1.47 28.97
C GLY A 99 1.54 -0.46 28.26
N LYS A 100 1.04 -0.78 27.05
CA LYS A 100 0.18 0.15 26.29
C LYS A 100 -1.31 0.03 26.60
N LEU A 101 -1.72 -1.07 27.25
CA LEU A 101 -3.10 -1.38 27.61
C LEU A 101 -3.15 -2.08 28.96
N THR A 102 -4.28 -1.99 29.67
CA THR A 102 -4.61 -2.82 30.83
C THR A 102 -5.40 -4.06 30.42
N ALA A 103 -5.52 -5.05 31.30
CA ALA A 103 -6.31 -6.26 31.04
C ALA A 103 -7.79 -5.93 30.83
N GLU A 104 -8.33 -4.98 31.59
CA GLU A 104 -9.72 -4.52 31.49
C GLU A 104 -9.97 -3.86 30.13
N GLN A 105 -9.00 -3.11 29.61
CA GLN A 105 -9.09 -2.52 28.27
C GLN A 105 -9.05 -3.58 27.16
N VAL A 106 -8.33 -4.68 27.35
CA VAL A 106 -8.36 -5.82 26.42
C VAL A 106 -9.75 -6.43 26.40
N GLU A 107 -10.31 -6.78 27.55
CA GLU A 107 -11.65 -7.39 27.63
C GLU A 107 -12.75 -6.45 27.13
N ALA A 108 -12.69 -5.16 27.46
CA ALA A 108 -13.65 -4.18 26.96
C ALA A 108 -13.66 -4.10 25.42
N ARG A 109 -12.49 -4.18 24.78
CA ARG A 109 -12.39 -4.18 23.30
C ARG A 109 -12.85 -5.50 22.70
N MET A 110 -12.55 -6.62 23.34
CA MET A 110 -13.01 -7.93 22.86
C MET A 110 -14.53 -8.07 22.99
N ALA A 111 -15.15 -7.49 24.03
CA ALA A 111 -16.59 -7.48 24.25
C ALA A 111 -17.39 -6.69 23.19
N LEU A 112 -16.72 -5.80 22.45
CA LEU A 112 -17.31 -5.07 21.33
C LEU A 112 -17.43 -5.91 20.04
N ILE A 113 -16.91 -7.13 20.01
CA ILE A 113 -16.98 -8.02 18.84
C ILE A 113 -18.19 -8.94 18.97
N THR A 114 -19.06 -8.92 17.96
CA THR A 114 -20.10 -9.93 17.75
C THR A 114 -19.67 -10.87 16.62
N PRO A 115 -19.14 -12.07 16.93
CA PRO A 115 -18.79 -13.05 15.90
C PRO A 115 -20.04 -13.66 15.26
N THR A 116 -20.03 -13.88 13.95
CA THR A 116 -21.13 -14.54 13.23
C THR A 116 -20.62 -15.38 12.06
N LEU A 117 -21.38 -16.41 11.70
CA LEU A 117 -21.21 -17.17 10.45
C LEU A 117 -22.27 -16.85 9.40
N ALA A 118 -23.21 -15.96 9.73
CA ALA A 118 -24.37 -15.66 8.91
C ALA A 118 -24.46 -14.17 8.58
N TYR A 119 -24.78 -13.86 7.32
CA TYR A 119 -25.00 -12.50 6.84
C TYR A 119 -26.13 -11.79 7.58
N ASP A 120 -27.12 -12.51 8.10
CA ASP A 120 -28.21 -11.94 8.88
C ASP A 120 -27.74 -11.17 10.13
N GLY A 121 -26.53 -11.45 10.63
CA GLY A 121 -25.91 -10.66 11.69
C GLY A 121 -25.55 -9.22 11.28
N LEU A 122 -25.61 -8.90 9.99
CA LEU A 122 -25.29 -7.58 9.42
C LEU A 122 -26.54 -6.70 9.18
N ARG A 123 -27.73 -7.12 9.64
CA ARG A 123 -29.01 -6.40 9.41
C ARG A 123 -29.15 -5.08 10.17
N ASP A 124 -28.21 -4.74 11.05
CA ASP A 124 -28.25 -3.55 11.90
C ASP A 124 -26.93 -2.76 11.90
N VAL A 125 -26.10 -2.95 10.88
CA VAL A 125 -24.83 -2.22 10.72
C VAL A 125 -24.98 -1.00 9.82
N ASP A 126 -24.23 0.06 10.10
CA ASP A 126 -24.23 1.32 9.33
C ASP A 126 -23.15 1.32 8.23
N LEU A 127 -22.13 0.48 8.38
CA LEU A 127 -21.02 0.31 7.45
C LEU A 127 -20.62 -1.16 7.40
N VAL A 128 -20.38 -1.71 6.21
CA VAL A 128 -19.72 -3.01 6.03
C VAL A 128 -18.41 -2.84 5.29
N ILE A 129 -17.34 -3.49 5.75
CA ILE A 129 -16.06 -3.57 5.05
C ILE A 129 -15.77 -5.03 4.69
N GLU A 130 -15.74 -5.29 3.38
CA GLU A 130 -15.38 -6.58 2.82
C GLU A 130 -13.84 -6.71 2.75
N ALA A 131 -13.29 -7.77 3.35
CA ALA A 131 -11.87 -8.10 3.34
C ALA A 131 -11.65 -9.60 3.06
N VAL A 132 -12.39 -10.15 2.09
CA VAL A 132 -12.28 -11.52 1.61
C VAL A 132 -11.25 -11.62 0.48
N PHE A 133 -11.17 -12.79 -0.15
CA PHE A 133 -10.18 -13.08 -1.19
C PHE A 133 -10.28 -12.11 -2.38
N GLU A 134 -9.11 -11.79 -2.97
CA GLU A 134 -8.97 -10.80 -4.04
C GLU A 134 -9.36 -11.39 -5.41
N ASP A 135 -10.65 -11.70 -5.55
CA ASP A 135 -11.27 -12.23 -6.77
C ASP A 135 -12.61 -11.52 -7.06
N MET A 136 -12.86 -11.21 -8.33
CA MET A 136 -14.05 -10.46 -8.72
C MET A 136 -15.34 -11.27 -8.57
N GLY A 137 -15.33 -12.59 -8.83
CA GLY A 137 -16.51 -13.45 -8.68
C GLY A 137 -16.86 -13.67 -7.21
N VAL A 138 -15.86 -13.79 -6.35
CA VAL A 138 -16.05 -13.81 -4.89
C VAL A 138 -16.69 -12.49 -4.43
N LYS A 139 -16.13 -11.34 -4.84
CA LYS A 139 -16.69 -10.03 -4.47
C LYS A 139 -18.09 -9.80 -5.03
N GLU A 140 -18.39 -10.29 -6.23
CA GLU A 140 -19.75 -10.27 -6.78
C GLU A 140 -20.76 -10.98 -5.87
N THR A 141 -20.42 -12.19 -5.43
CA THR A 141 -21.28 -12.97 -4.54
C THR A 141 -21.51 -12.24 -3.21
N VAL A 142 -20.44 -11.70 -2.63
CA VAL A 142 -20.50 -10.95 -1.36
C VAL A 142 -21.36 -9.69 -1.51
N PHE A 143 -21.08 -8.84 -2.50
CA PHE A 143 -21.77 -7.55 -2.64
C PHE A 143 -23.24 -7.70 -3.03
N LYS A 144 -23.62 -8.73 -3.79
CA LYS A 144 -25.04 -9.07 -4.01
C LYS A 144 -25.75 -9.46 -2.71
N THR A 145 -25.11 -10.29 -1.90
CA THR A 145 -25.66 -10.71 -0.60
C THR A 145 -25.79 -9.53 0.36
N LEU A 146 -24.79 -8.65 0.40
CA LEU A 146 -24.84 -7.42 1.20
C LEU A 146 -25.95 -6.49 0.74
N ASP A 147 -26.16 -6.38 -0.57
CA ASP A 147 -27.23 -5.55 -1.12
C ASP A 147 -28.61 -5.97 -0.61
N GLU A 148 -28.83 -7.27 -0.44
CA GLU A 148 -30.08 -7.85 0.05
C GLU A 148 -30.26 -7.76 1.58
N VAL A 149 -29.19 -7.96 2.35
CA VAL A 149 -29.28 -8.17 3.80
C VAL A 149 -29.04 -6.89 4.61
N VAL A 150 -28.14 -6.02 4.16
CA VAL A 150 -27.75 -4.83 4.91
C VAL A 150 -28.78 -3.72 4.71
N PRO A 151 -29.18 -2.94 5.74
CA PRO A 151 -30.16 -1.87 5.60
C PRO A 151 -29.84 -0.85 4.51
N SER A 152 -30.88 -0.29 3.90
CA SER A 152 -30.75 0.87 3.01
C SER A 152 -30.08 2.03 3.75
N GLY A 153 -29.17 2.74 3.08
CA GLY A 153 -28.41 3.84 3.66
C GLY A 153 -27.13 3.41 4.40
N ALA A 154 -26.92 2.12 4.67
CA ALA A 154 -25.62 1.64 5.12
C ALA A 154 -24.57 1.74 3.99
N ILE A 155 -23.32 2.04 4.36
CA ILE A 155 -22.20 2.13 3.42
C ILE A 155 -21.63 0.72 3.19
N LEU A 156 -21.34 0.36 1.93
CA LEU A 156 -20.71 -0.89 1.56
C LEU A 156 -19.30 -0.61 1.01
N ALA A 157 -18.27 -1.02 1.72
CA ALA A 157 -16.88 -0.77 1.35
C ALA A 157 -16.13 -2.07 1.01
N SER A 158 -15.29 -2.04 -0.03
CA SER A 158 -14.32 -3.11 -0.29
C SER A 158 -12.93 -2.69 0.14
N ASN A 159 -12.18 -3.58 0.79
CA ASN A 159 -10.75 -3.42 1.09
C ASN A 159 -9.83 -3.86 -0.07
N THR A 160 -10.38 -4.11 -1.27
CA THR A 160 -9.58 -4.50 -2.44
C THR A 160 -8.41 -3.55 -2.69
N SER A 161 -7.29 -4.08 -3.19
CA SER A 161 -6.07 -3.33 -3.51
C SER A 161 -5.89 -3.07 -5.00
N TYR A 162 -6.58 -3.85 -5.86
CA TYR A 162 -6.41 -3.78 -7.33
C TYR A 162 -7.71 -3.93 -8.12
N LEU A 163 -8.78 -4.45 -7.53
CA LEU A 163 -10.02 -4.64 -8.28
C LEU A 163 -10.78 -3.33 -8.46
N ASN A 164 -11.44 -3.22 -9.61
CA ASN A 164 -12.20 -2.04 -9.99
C ASN A 164 -13.46 -1.90 -9.11
N ILE A 165 -13.51 -0.82 -8.32
CA ILE A 165 -14.64 -0.51 -7.42
C ILE A 165 -15.94 -0.26 -8.17
N ASP A 166 -15.90 0.34 -9.36
CA ASP A 166 -17.12 0.57 -10.17
C ASP A 166 -17.76 -0.75 -10.59
N ARG A 167 -16.95 -1.76 -10.92
CA ARG A 167 -17.45 -3.10 -11.23
C ARG A 167 -18.07 -3.76 -10.00
N ILE A 168 -17.46 -3.59 -8.82
CA ILE A 168 -18.03 -4.08 -7.56
C ILE A 168 -19.36 -3.37 -7.24
N ALA A 169 -19.41 -2.04 -7.40
CA ALA A 169 -20.60 -1.25 -7.19
C ALA A 169 -21.74 -1.64 -8.14
N ALA A 170 -21.43 -2.04 -9.37
CA ALA A 170 -22.42 -2.49 -10.35
C ALA A 170 -23.13 -3.82 -9.97
N PHE A 171 -22.65 -4.55 -8.97
CA PHE A 171 -23.33 -5.74 -8.45
C PHE A 171 -24.46 -5.41 -7.48
N THR A 172 -24.58 -4.15 -7.05
CA THR A 172 -25.60 -3.70 -6.10
C THR A 172 -26.63 -2.78 -6.79
N LYS A 173 -27.80 -2.65 -6.18
CA LYS A 173 -28.85 -1.69 -6.60
C LYS A 173 -28.63 -0.29 -6.03
N ARG A 174 -27.57 -0.09 -5.24
CA ARG A 174 -27.21 1.15 -4.55
C ARG A 174 -25.72 1.49 -4.73
N PRO A 175 -25.24 1.63 -5.99
CA PRO A 175 -23.84 1.92 -6.25
C PRO A 175 -23.35 3.23 -5.61
N GLN A 176 -24.27 4.14 -5.28
CA GLN A 176 -23.99 5.37 -4.55
C GLN A 176 -23.53 5.17 -3.11
N ASP A 177 -23.88 4.03 -2.51
CA ASP A 177 -23.48 3.63 -1.15
C ASP A 177 -22.18 2.81 -1.14
N VAL A 178 -21.57 2.59 -2.31
CA VAL A 178 -20.38 1.75 -2.47
C VAL A 178 -19.12 2.59 -2.66
N LEU A 179 -18.03 2.22 -1.99
CA LEU A 179 -16.68 2.77 -2.21
C LEU A 179 -15.59 1.74 -1.89
N GLY A 180 -14.31 2.10 -2.09
CA GLY A 180 -13.19 1.33 -1.57
C GLY A 180 -12.61 1.93 -0.30
N LEU A 181 -12.44 1.13 0.74
CA LEU A 181 -11.67 1.49 1.94
C LEU A 181 -10.43 0.61 2.00
N HIS A 182 -9.40 1.01 1.26
CA HIS A 182 -8.17 0.24 1.11
C HIS A 182 -7.23 0.51 2.30
N PHE A 183 -7.26 -0.40 3.28
CA PHE A 183 -6.35 -0.41 4.42
C PHE A 183 -5.01 -1.03 4.06
N PHE A 184 -3.97 -0.56 4.73
CA PHE A 184 -2.60 -1.02 4.51
C PHE A 184 -2.16 -2.01 5.58
N SER A 185 -1.59 -3.15 5.18
CA SER A 185 -1.15 -4.19 6.12
C SER A 185 0.12 -3.79 6.88
N PRO A 186 0.21 -4.03 8.20
CA PRO A 186 -0.87 -4.48 9.09
C PRO A 186 -1.88 -3.36 9.38
N ALA A 187 -3.18 -3.62 9.12
CA ALA A 187 -4.23 -2.60 9.12
C ALA A 187 -4.43 -1.89 10.47
N ASN A 188 -4.10 -2.53 11.59
CA ASN A 188 -4.18 -1.96 12.94
C ASN A 188 -2.97 -1.08 13.30
N VAL A 189 -1.92 -1.06 12.47
CA VAL A 189 -0.67 -0.31 12.71
C VAL A 189 -0.48 0.80 11.68
N MET A 190 -0.64 0.50 10.40
CA MET A 190 -0.44 1.47 9.33
C MET A 190 -1.48 2.58 9.42
N ARG A 191 -1.06 3.84 9.27
CA ARG A 191 -1.99 4.97 9.37
C ARG A 191 -2.74 5.24 8.06
N LEU A 192 -2.17 4.88 6.92
CA LEU A 192 -2.79 5.18 5.63
C LEU A 192 -4.10 4.42 5.43
N LEU A 193 -5.10 5.12 4.89
CA LEU A 193 -6.31 4.57 4.32
C LEU A 193 -6.57 5.26 2.98
N GLU A 194 -6.50 4.51 1.88
CA GLU A 194 -6.95 5.03 0.59
C GLU A 194 -8.48 4.87 0.49
N VAL A 195 -9.16 6.00 0.33
CA VAL A 195 -10.62 6.07 0.14
C VAL A 195 -10.88 6.15 -1.36
N VAL A 196 -11.16 5.00 -1.97
CA VAL A 196 -11.32 4.88 -3.42
C VAL A 196 -12.75 5.25 -3.81
N ARG A 197 -12.90 6.42 -4.43
CA ARG A 197 -14.18 6.97 -4.89
C ARG A 197 -14.58 6.30 -6.21
N GLY A 198 -15.66 5.52 -6.18
CA GLY A 198 -16.30 5.02 -7.38
C GLY A 198 -17.06 6.14 -8.12
N ALA A 199 -17.33 5.92 -9.40
CA ALA A 199 -17.99 6.88 -10.29
C ALA A 199 -19.38 7.30 -9.81
N LYS A 200 -20.07 6.44 -9.04
CA LYS A 200 -21.40 6.71 -8.50
C LYS A 200 -21.42 7.02 -7.00
N THR A 201 -20.28 6.89 -6.29
CA THR A 201 -20.21 7.09 -4.85
C THR A 201 -20.74 8.47 -4.46
N ALA A 202 -21.72 8.51 -3.54
CA ALA A 202 -22.35 9.75 -3.13
C ALA A 202 -21.41 10.65 -2.28
N PRO A 203 -21.58 11.98 -2.33
CA PRO A 203 -20.77 12.90 -1.53
C PRO A 203 -20.83 12.64 -0.02
N ASP A 204 -22.00 12.31 0.53
CA ASP A 204 -22.20 12.01 1.95
C ASP A 204 -21.47 10.74 2.40
N VAL A 205 -21.44 9.71 1.54
CA VAL A 205 -20.70 8.45 1.76
C VAL A 205 -19.19 8.70 1.82
N LEU A 206 -18.69 9.54 0.91
CA LEU A 206 -17.28 9.92 0.86
C LEU A 206 -16.90 10.78 2.07
N ALA A 207 -17.70 11.80 2.40
CA ALA A 207 -17.50 12.64 3.58
C ALA A 207 -17.54 11.82 4.89
N THR A 208 -18.48 10.88 5.00
CA THR A 208 -18.62 9.97 6.14
C THR A 208 -17.37 9.10 6.30
N SER A 209 -16.86 8.56 5.20
CA SER A 209 -15.66 7.71 5.20
C SER A 209 -14.40 8.49 5.59
N MET A 210 -14.24 9.73 5.12
CA MET A 210 -13.13 10.61 5.54
C MET A 210 -13.21 10.99 7.03
N ALA A 211 -14.41 11.28 7.54
CA ALA A 211 -14.62 11.56 8.96
C ALA A 211 -14.37 10.32 9.84
N LEU A 212 -14.84 9.16 9.40
CA LEU A 212 -14.63 7.89 10.07
C LEU A 212 -13.16 7.53 10.15
N ALA A 213 -12.41 7.70 9.06
CA ALA A 213 -10.97 7.48 9.02
C ALA A 213 -10.22 8.24 10.12
N ARG A 214 -10.54 9.53 10.29
CA ARG A 214 -9.98 10.35 11.38
C ARG A 214 -10.35 9.81 12.75
N ARG A 215 -11.62 9.42 12.96
CA ARG A 215 -12.11 8.84 14.22
C ARG A 215 -11.35 7.55 14.60
N ILE A 216 -10.96 6.74 13.62
CA ILE A 216 -10.17 5.51 13.85
C ILE A 216 -8.65 5.71 13.75
N GLY A 217 -8.17 6.96 13.75
CA GLY A 217 -6.74 7.29 13.77
C GLY A 217 -6.01 7.03 12.45
N LYS A 218 -6.72 7.01 11.32
CA LYS A 218 -6.16 6.90 9.97
C LYS A 218 -5.95 8.27 9.34
N VAL A 219 -4.94 8.33 8.46
CA VAL A 219 -4.76 9.39 7.47
C VAL A 219 -5.42 8.92 6.19
N ALA A 220 -6.57 9.51 5.87
CA ALA A 220 -7.30 9.17 4.66
C ALA A 220 -6.87 10.05 3.50
N VAL A 221 -6.73 9.43 2.33
CA VAL A 221 -6.50 10.10 1.04
C VAL A 221 -7.51 9.56 0.04
N VAL A 222 -8.18 10.44 -0.70
CA VAL A 222 -9.12 10.04 -1.74
C VAL A 222 -8.36 9.66 -3.01
N SER A 223 -8.70 8.51 -3.58
CA SER A 223 -8.22 8.06 -4.89
C SER A 223 -9.39 7.86 -5.85
N GLY A 224 -9.17 8.12 -7.14
CA GLY A 224 -10.01 7.59 -8.21
C GLY A 224 -9.81 6.09 -8.42
N VAL A 225 -10.65 5.48 -9.25
CA VAL A 225 -10.55 4.06 -9.62
C VAL A 225 -9.52 3.86 -10.73
N CYS A 226 -8.43 3.15 -10.42
CA CYS A 226 -7.48 2.62 -11.40
C CYS A 226 -6.75 1.39 -10.83
N ASP A 227 -6.01 0.65 -11.67
CA ASP A 227 -5.22 -0.51 -11.21
C ASP A 227 -4.16 -0.08 -10.20
N GLY A 228 -4.32 -0.47 -8.94
CA GLY A 228 -3.41 -0.12 -7.85
C GLY A 228 -3.58 1.27 -7.25
N PHE A 229 -4.65 2.00 -7.60
CA PHE A 229 -5.00 3.31 -7.04
C PHE A 229 -3.83 4.31 -7.12
N ILE A 230 -3.46 4.96 -6.01
CA ILE A 230 -2.30 5.85 -5.97
C ILE A 230 -1.05 5.04 -5.61
N GLY A 231 -1.05 4.47 -4.41
CA GLY A 231 0.15 3.90 -3.81
C GLY A 231 0.69 2.69 -4.56
N ASN A 232 -0.15 1.68 -4.83
CA ASN A 232 0.34 0.42 -5.41
C ASN A 232 0.70 0.60 -6.89
N ARG A 233 0.00 1.50 -7.58
CA ARG A 233 0.31 1.91 -8.95
C ARG A 233 1.71 2.51 -9.05
N MET A 234 2.04 3.46 -8.17
CA MET A 234 3.38 4.03 -8.10
C MET A 234 4.43 3.01 -7.62
N LEU A 235 4.08 2.17 -6.63
CA LEU A 235 4.98 1.13 -6.12
C LEU A 235 5.39 0.15 -7.22
N ALA A 236 4.49 -0.18 -8.15
CA ALA A 236 4.81 -1.04 -9.29
C ALA A 236 5.94 -0.46 -10.15
N ARG A 237 5.97 0.85 -10.39
CA ARG A 237 7.05 1.53 -11.14
C ARG A 237 8.36 1.59 -10.38
N TYR A 238 8.31 1.87 -9.08
CA TYR A 238 9.47 1.79 -8.20
C TYR A 238 10.08 0.39 -8.17
N GLY A 239 9.25 -0.64 -8.05
CA GLY A 239 9.67 -2.03 -8.09
C GLY A 239 10.27 -2.42 -9.44
N ALA A 240 9.66 -1.98 -10.55
CA ALA A 240 10.18 -2.22 -11.90
C ALA A 240 11.55 -1.54 -12.11
N ALA A 241 11.73 -0.30 -11.65
CA ALA A 241 13.01 0.40 -11.69
C ALA A 241 14.09 -0.34 -10.87
N ALA A 242 13.74 -0.81 -9.67
CA ALA A 242 14.63 -1.61 -8.84
C ALA A 242 15.04 -2.93 -9.52
N GLN A 243 14.10 -3.65 -10.17
CA GLN A 243 14.41 -4.84 -10.95
C GLN A 243 15.30 -4.54 -12.16
N GLY A 244 15.06 -3.42 -12.85
CA GLY A 244 15.90 -2.95 -13.95
C GLY A 244 17.36 -2.72 -13.52
N LEU A 245 17.58 -2.22 -12.31
CA LEU A 245 18.92 -2.07 -11.72
C LEU A 245 19.60 -3.43 -11.48
N ILE A 246 18.86 -4.46 -11.08
CA ILE A 246 19.37 -5.84 -10.99
C ILE A 246 19.71 -6.38 -12.36
N HIS A 247 18.95 -6.05 -13.41
CA HIS A 247 19.34 -6.44 -14.77
C HIS A 247 20.64 -5.74 -15.18
N ALA A 248 20.74 -4.43 -14.94
CA ALA A 248 21.88 -3.61 -15.37
C ALA A 248 23.20 -3.89 -14.63
N GLY A 249 23.19 -4.46 -13.42
CA GLY A 249 24.43 -4.84 -12.73
C GLY A 249 24.39 -4.83 -11.20
N ALA A 250 23.39 -4.21 -10.59
CA ALA A 250 23.32 -4.08 -9.13
C ALA A 250 22.94 -5.39 -8.43
N LEU A 251 23.29 -5.49 -7.16
CA LEU A 251 22.81 -6.54 -6.25
C LEU A 251 21.72 -6.00 -5.31
N PRO A 252 20.87 -6.87 -4.73
CA PRO A 252 19.78 -6.44 -3.83
C PRO A 252 20.27 -5.55 -2.68
N GLN A 253 21.38 -5.93 -2.03
CA GLN A 253 21.99 -5.15 -0.94
C GLN A 253 22.48 -3.77 -1.36
N GLN A 254 22.92 -3.59 -2.61
CA GLN A 254 23.34 -2.28 -3.12
C GLN A 254 22.12 -1.37 -3.30
N VAL A 255 21.05 -1.89 -3.92
CA VAL A 255 19.84 -1.11 -4.16
C VAL A 255 19.13 -0.76 -2.86
N ASP A 256 18.92 -1.73 -1.99
CA ASP A 256 18.29 -1.49 -0.69
C ASP A 256 19.16 -0.55 0.16
N GLY A 257 20.48 -0.75 0.17
CA GLY A 257 21.42 0.11 0.90
C GLY A 257 21.35 1.58 0.46
N ALA A 258 21.42 1.86 -0.84
CA ALA A 258 21.34 3.21 -1.37
C ALA A 258 19.98 3.88 -1.07
N LEU A 259 18.87 3.14 -1.18
CA LEU A 259 17.53 3.68 -0.89
C LEU A 259 17.30 3.90 0.61
N GLN A 260 17.88 3.06 1.47
CA GLN A 260 17.85 3.27 2.91
C GLN A 260 18.77 4.43 3.33
N ALA A 261 19.92 4.61 2.68
CA ALA A 261 20.79 5.77 2.87
C ALA A 261 20.11 7.08 2.42
N PHE A 262 19.29 7.03 1.36
CA PHE A 262 18.40 8.13 0.97
C PHE A 262 17.35 8.45 2.05
N GLY A 263 16.93 7.44 2.82
CA GLY A 263 16.04 7.58 3.97
C GLY A 263 14.79 6.70 3.93
N MET A 264 14.64 5.82 2.94
CA MET A 264 13.52 4.86 2.90
C MET A 264 13.57 3.94 4.12
N ALA A 265 12.42 3.67 4.74
CA ALA A 265 12.36 2.77 5.91
C ALA A 265 12.84 1.35 5.57
N MET A 266 12.57 0.89 4.34
CA MET A 266 12.96 -0.43 3.84
C MET A 266 13.16 -0.35 2.32
N GLY A 267 14.22 -0.99 1.83
CA GLY A 267 14.44 -1.13 0.40
C GLY A 267 13.45 -2.11 -0.27
N PRO A 268 13.31 -2.03 -1.61
CA PRO A 268 12.33 -2.82 -2.37
C PRO A 268 12.52 -4.34 -2.22
N PHE A 269 13.76 -4.81 -2.10
CA PHE A 269 14.04 -6.25 -2.07
C PHE A 269 13.71 -6.86 -0.70
N ARG A 270 14.10 -6.19 0.39
CA ARG A 270 13.68 -6.53 1.75
C ARG A 270 12.17 -6.47 1.91
N MET A 271 11.51 -5.46 1.33
CA MET A 271 10.06 -5.33 1.34
C MET A 271 9.40 -6.50 0.60
N GLY A 272 9.96 -6.90 -0.57
CA GLY A 272 9.51 -8.08 -1.30
C GLY A 272 9.61 -9.36 -0.47
N ASP A 273 10.73 -9.57 0.22
CA ASP A 273 10.92 -10.73 1.10
C ASP A 273 10.00 -10.73 2.32
N LEU A 274 9.67 -9.55 2.85
CA LEU A 274 8.71 -9.41 3.95
C LEU A 274 7.28 -9.73 3.50
N ALA A 275 6.88 -9.24 2.33
CA ALA A 275 5.55 -9.46 1.77
C ALA A 275 5.35 -10.92 1.33
N GLY A 276 6.37 -11.51 0.70
CA GLY A 276 6.30 -12.81 0.04
C GLY A 276 6.42 -12.67 -1.48
N LEU A 277 7.51 -13.18 -2.05
CA LEU A 277 7.76 -13.06 -3.49
C LEU A 277 6.74 -13.83 -4.35
N ASP A 278 6.15 -14.88 -3.78
CA ASP A 278 5.13 -15.72 -4.41
C ASP A 278 3.82 -14.96 -4.69
N ILE A 279 3.49 -13.93 -3.92
CA ILE A 279 2.31 -13.08 -4.15
C ILE A 279 2.46 -12.33 -5.48
N GLY A 280 3.61 -11.68 -5.67
CA GLY A 280 3.95 -11.00 -6.91
C GLY A 280 4.06 -11.98 -8.09
N TRP A 281 4.62 -13.17 -7.85
CA TRP A 281 4.74 -14.22 -8.87
C TRP A 281 3.38 -14.75 -9.33
N ALA A 282 2.46 -15.03 -8.41
CA ALA A 282 1.10 -15.43 -8.73
C ALA A 282 0.37 -14.34 -9.55
N THR A 283 0.56 -13.07 -9.18
CA THR A 283 -0.02 -11.93 -9.89
C THR A 283 0.51 -11.83 -11.32
N ARG A 284 1.82 -11.95 -11.54
CA ARG A 284 2.43 -11.93 -12.88
C ARG A 284 1.93 -13.10 -13.74
N LYS A 285 1.85 -14.32 -13.18
CA LYS A 285 1.31 -15.50 -13.88
C LYS A 285 -0.14 -15.28 -14.31
N ARG A 286 -0.99 -14.77 -13.41
CA ARG A 286 -2.40 -14.46 -13.71
C ARG A 286 -2.52 -13.42 -14.82
N ARG A 287 -1.81 -12.29 -14.73
CA ARG A 287 -1.85 -11.22 -15.74
C ARG A 287 -1.39 -11.70 -17.12
N ALA A 288 -0.34 -12.52 -17.19
CA ALA A 288 0.12 -13.10 -18.44
C ALA A 288 -0.94 -14.03 -19.07
N ALA A 289 -1.57 -14.88 -18.25
CA ALA A 289 -2.66 -15.75 -18.70
C ALA A 289 -3.89 -14.96 -19.18
N GLU A 290 -4.30 -13.93 -18.44
CA GLU A 290 -5.42 -13.02 -18.80
C GLU A 290 -5.15 -12.27 -20.11
N ALA A 291 -3.90 -11.85 -20.34
CA ALA A 291 -3.48 -11.19 -21.57
C ALA A 291 -3.25 -12.17 -22.74
N GLY A 292 -3.29 -13.49 -22.50
CA GLY A 292 -3.02 -14.50 -23.52
C GLY A 292 -1.58 -14.50 -24.04
N VAL A 293 -0.63 -13.97 -23.26
CA VAL A 293 0.79 -13.87 -23.65
C VAL A 293 1.68 -14.68 -22.69
N PRO A 294 2.80 -15.25 -23.18
CA PRO A 294 3.78 -15.86 -22.30
C PRO A 294 4.32 -14.85 -21.28
N MET A 295 4.39 -15.28 -20.01
CA MET A 295 5.04 -14.49 -18.97
C MET A 295 6.53 -14.41 -19.25
N GLN A 296 7.09 -13.19 -19.24
CA GLN A 296 8.53 -12.97 -19.33
C GLN A 296 9.16 -13.06 -17.93
N PRO A 297 9.97 -14.09 -17.61
CA PRO A 297 10.48 -14.27 -16.27
C PRO A 297 11.53 -13.21 -15.90
N ILE A 298 11.39 -12.64 -14.71
CA ILE A 298 12.39 -11.82 -14.03
C ILE A 298 13.13 -12.63 -12.97
N VAL A 299 14.21 -12.08 -12.41
CA VAL A 299 14.97 -12.73 -11.33
C VAL A 299 14.08 -13.14 -10.15
N ALA A 300 13.09 -12.31 -9.79
CA ALA A 300 12.12 -12.63 -8.73
C ALA A 300 11.38 -13.95 -8.98
N ASP A 301 11.06 -14.25 -10.26
CA ASP A 301 10.36 -15.48 -10.62
C ASP A 301 11.26 -16.70 -10.49
N LYS A 302 12.54 -16.55 -10.83
CA LYS A 302 13.56 -17.59 -10.65
C LYS A 302 13.79 -17.91 -9.17
N LEU A 303 13.74 -16.91 -8.29
CA LEU A 303 13.75 -17.14 -6.84
C LEU A 303 12.52 -17.95 -6.40
N CYS A 304 11.34 -17.61 -6.89
CA CYS A 304 10.12 -18.37 -6.58
C CYS A 304 10.16 -19.81 -7.13
N GLU A 305 10.66 -20.02 -8.35
CA GLU A 305 10.88 -21.36 -8.92
C GLU A 305 11.81 -22.21 -8.04
N ALA A 306 12.77 -21.58 -7.37
CA ALA A 306 13.68 -22.22 -6.41
C ALA A 306 13.08 -22.35 -4.98
N GLY A 307 11.80 -22.05 -4.77
CA GLY A 307 11.13 -22.14 -3.46
C GLY A 307 11.52 -21.03 -2.48
N ARG A 308 12.12 -19.94 -2.97
CA ARG A 308 12.62 -18.83 -2.15
C ARG A 308 11.60 -17.70 -2.14
N PHE A 309 10.70 -17.70 -1.15
CA PHE A 309 9.58 -16.76 -1.06
C PHE A 309 9.81 -15.59 -0.11
N GLY A 310 10.98 -15.46 0.51
CA GLY A 310 11.33 -14.41 1.46
C GLY A 310 11.41 -14.91 2.91
N GLN A 311 11.05 -14.04 3.86
CA GLN A 311 11.21 -14.30 5.30
C GLN A 311 10.45 -15.55 5.76
N LYS A 312 9.27 -15.82 5.17
CA LYS A 312 8.44 -16.96 5.55
C LYS A 312 9.07 -18.33 5.22
N THR A 313 10.01 -18.37 4.29
CA THR A 313 10.80 -19.56 3.92
C THR A 313 12.25 -19.46 4.38
N GLY A 314 12.62 -18.40 5.11
CA GLY A 314 14.02 -18.12 5.49
C GLY A 314 14.93 -17.70 4.33
N ALA A 315 14.38 -17.52 3.13
CA ALA A 315 15.14 -17.38 1.89
C ALA A 315 14.30 -16.70 0.80
N GLY A 316 14.82 -15.62 0.22
CA GLY A 316 14.26 -14.85 -0.90
C GLY A 316 15.39 -14.14 -1.62
N TRP A 317 15.30 -12.81 -1.78
CA TRP A 317 16.42 -11.95 -2.19
C TRP A 317 17.59 -12.01 -1.20
N TYR A 318 17.26 -12.17 0.08
CA TYR A 318 18.21 -12.39 1.17
C TYR A 318 17.98 -13.77 1.79
N ARG A 319 18.93 -14.21 2.61
CA ARG A 319 18.73 -15.32 3.57
C ARG A 319 18.44 -14.75 4.95
N TYR A 320 17.64 -15.48 5.72
CA TYR A 320 17.23 -15.13 7.07
C TYR A 320 17.48 -16.31 8.00
N GLU A 321 18.14 -16.05 9.11
CA GLU A 321 18.36 -17.07 10.14
C GLU A 321 17.10 -17.30 10.97
N ALA A 322 16.94 -18.50 11.52
CA ALA A 322 15.77 -18.86 12.31
C ALA A 322 15.58 -17.90 13.48
N GLY A 323 14.40 -17.27 13.57
CA GLY A 323 14.07 -16.30 14.61
C GLY A 323 14.64 -14.88 14.38
N SER A 324 15.46 -14.68 13.34
CA SER A 324 15.95 -13.37 12.94
C SER A 324 15.15 -12.81 11.76
N ARG A 325 15.00 -11.48 11.73
CA ARG A 325 14.46 -10.73 10.59
C ARG A 325 15.54 -9.93 9.86
N GLU A 326 16.80 -10.13 10.24
CA GLU A 326 17.93 -9.48 9.62
C GLU A 326 18.18 -10.06 8.22
N PRO A 327 18.21 -9.22 7.17
CA PRO A 327 18.49 -9.67 5.82
C PRO A 327 20.00 -9.86 5.64
N LEU A 328 20.42 -11.09 5.36
CA LEU A 328 21.82 -11.39 5.07
C LEU A 328 22.00 -11.62 3.57
N PRO A 329 23.03 -11.05 2.93
CA PRO A 329 23.39 -11.39 1.55
C PRO A 329 23.50 -12.91 1.38
N ASP A 330 23.03 -13.41 0.24
CA ASP A 330 22.99 -14.84 -0.06
C ASP A 330 23.74 -15.15 -1.38
N PRO A 331 24.88 -15.86 -1.32
CA PRO A 331 25.61 -16.31 -2.50
C PRO A 331 24.74 -17.09 -3.51
N VAL A 332 23.72 -17.82 -3.06
CA VAL A 332 22.79 -18.54 -3.95
C VAL A 332 22.00 -17.56 -4.82
N THR A 333 21.58 -16.43 -4.24
CA THR A 333 20.83 -15.39 -4.95
C THR A 333 21.74 -14.62 -5.90
N GLU A 334 22.97 -14.32 -5.49
CA GLU A 334 23.97 -13.67 -6.34
C GLU A 334 24.35 -14.53 -7.56
N GLN A 335 24.53 -15.85 -7.36
CA GLN A 335 24.76 -16.78 -8.46
C GLN A 335 23.57 -16.83 -9.41
N LEU A 336 22.35 -16.91 -8.88
CA LEU A 336 21.12 -16.92 -9.69
C LEU A 336 20.98 -15.65 -10.54
N ILE A 337 21.32 -14.47 -10.00
CA ILE A 337 21.34 -13.21 -10.75
C ILE A 337 22.37 -13.27 -11.88
N THR A 338 23.56 -13.82 -11.58
CA THR A 338 24.64 -13.98 -12.56
C THR A 338 24.21 -14.88 -13.72
N ASP A 339 23.63 -16.04 -13.41
CA ASP A 339 23.14 -17.00 -14.40
C ASP A 339 21.99 -16.39 -15.23
N TYR A 340 21.08 -15.65 -14.58
CA TYR A 340 19.98 -14.95 -15.25
C TYR A 340 20.48 -13.95 -16.29
N ARG A 341 21.50 -13.15 -15.94
CA ARG A 341 22.13 -12.16 -16.84
C ARG A 341 22.85 -12.85 -17.99
N ALA A 342 23.65 -13.88 -17.70
CA ALA A 342 24.40 -14.65 -18.70
C ALA A 342 23.46 -15.29 -19.73
N ALA A 343 22.36 -15.91 -19.28
CA ALA A 343 21.36 -16.52 -20.16
C ALA A 343 20.64 -15.52 -21.08
N ARG A 344 20.75 -14.22 -20.81
CA ARG A 344 20.13 -13.14 -21.60
C ARG A 344 21.16 -12.27 -22.32
N GLY A 345 22.45 -12.61 -22.27
CA GLY A 345 23.52 -11.81 -22.86
C GLY A 345 23.67 -10.42 -22.22
N ILE A 346 23.21 -10.24 -20.98
CA ILE A 346 23.28 -8.96 -20.29
C ILE A 346 24.67 -8.80 -19.68
N THR A 347 25.40 -7.79 -20.12
CA THR A 347 26.71 -7.42 -19.54
C THR A 347 26.49 -6.47 -18.36
N PRO A 348 26.81 -6.86 -17.12
CA PRO A 348 26.63 -6.00 -15.96
C PRO A 348 27.58 -4.80 -16.01
N ARG A 349 27.10 -3.64 -15.57
CA ARG A 349 27.90 -2.42 -15.41
C ARG A 349 27.89 -1.92 -13.97
N PRO A 350 28.88 -1.13 -13.54
CA PRO A 350 28.78 -0.41 -12.29
C PRO A 350 27.60 0.58 -12.32
N ILE A 351 26.93 0.70 -11.18
CA ILE A 351 25.80 1.59 -10.95
C ILE A 351 26.07 2.31 -9.62
N SER A 352 26.00 3.64 -9.63
CA SER A 352 26.20 4.43 -8.42
C SER A 352 24.94 4.47 -7.54
N ASP A 353 25.13 4.72 -6.24
CA ASP A 353 24.01 4.95 -5.31
C ASP A 353 23.10 6.09 -5.77
N GLU A 354 23.68 7.14 -6.36
CA GLU A 354 22.93 8.25 -6.94
C GLU A 354 22.02 7.77 -8.08
N GLU A 355 22.52 6.96 -9.01
CA GLU A 355 21.70 6.44 -10.11
C GLU A 355 20.58 5.54 -9.58
N ILE A 356 20.88 4.70 -8.58
CA ILE A 356 19.87 3.85 -7.92
C ILE A 356 18.73 4.71 -7.37
N VAL A 357 19.07 5.74 -6.60
CA VAL A 357 18.09 6.66 -5.99
C VAL A 357 17.31 7.39 -7.08
N GLN A 358 17.99 7.96 -8.08
CA GLN A 358 17.33 8.67 -9.19
C GLN A 358 16.35 7.77 -9.94
N ARG A 359 16.75 6.55 -10.33
CA ARG A 359 15.85 5.65 -11.06
C ARG A 359 14.63 5.28 -10.24
N CYS A 360 14.82 4.86 -9.00
CA CYS A 360 13.73 4.40 -8.16
C CYS A 360 12.80 5.55 -7.75
N ILE A 361 13.34 6.67 -7.27
CA ILE A 361 12.55 7.80 -6.80
C ILE A 361 11.91 8.55 -7.98
N TYR A 362 12.60 8.74 -9.11
CA TYR A 362 11.97 9.42 -10.25
C TYR A 362 10.95 8.54 -10.97
N ALA A 363 11.05 7.20 -10.90
CA ALA A 363 9.96 6.33 -11.33
C ALA A 363 8.67 6.57 -10.51
N LEU A 364 8.79 6.80 -9.19
CA LEU A 364 7.66 7.20 -8.35
C LEU A 364 7.10 8.56 -8.78
N VAL A 365 7.96 9.57 -8.87
CA VAL A 365 7.56 10.94 -9.23
C VAL A 365 6.86 10.97 -10.59
N ASN A 366 7.41 10.25 -11.57
CA ASN A 366 6.89 10.21 -12.92
C ASN A 366 5.49 9.57 -12.98
N GLU A 367 5.26 8.49 -12.22
CA GLU A 367 3.94 7.87 -12.11
C GLU A 367 2.96 8.74 -11.28
N GLY A 368 3.45 9.39 -10.22
CA GLY A 368 2.68 10.35 -9.44
C GLY A 368 2.18 11.52 -10.29
N ALA A 369 3.02 12.05 -11.19
CA ALA A 369 2.62 13.08 -12.14
C ALA A 369 1.52 12.61 -13.13
N ARG A 370 1.54 11.34 -13.55
CA ARG A 370 0.44 10.76 -14.36
C ARG A 370 -0.85 10.64 -13.56
N ILE A 371 -0.76 10.16 -12.32
CA ILE A 371 -1.90 10.06 -11.40
C ILE A 371 -2.57 11.42 -11.19
N LEU A 372 -1.80 12.50 -11.08
CA LEU A 372 -2.33 13.86 -11.00
C LEU A 372 -2.99 14.30 -12.31
N GLU A 373 -2.32 14.06 -13.45
CA GLU A 373 -2.85 14.42 -14.77
C GLU A 373 -4.17 13.71 -15.10
N GLU A 374 -4.30 12.45 -14.67
CA GLU A 374 -5.49 11.64 -14.84
C GLU A 374 -6.59 11.96 -13.81
N GLY A 375 -6.32 12.83 -12.83
CA GLY A 375 -7.27 13.18 -11.77
C GLY A 375 -7.54 12.04 -10.77
N ILE A 376 -6.67 11.02 -10.73
CA ILE A 376 -6.77 9.91 -9.76
C ILE A 376 -6.44 10.40 -8.35
N ALA A 377 -5.45 11.29 -8.21
CA ALA A 377 -5.24 12.07 -6.99
C ALA A 377 -5.59 13.53 -7.26
N ALA A 378 -6.23 14.19 -6.31
CA ALA A 378 -6.61 15.59 -6.47
C ALA A 378 -5.39 16.52 -6.38
N ARG A 379 -4.36 16.15 -5.61
CA ARG A 379 -3.22 17.01 -5.27
C ARG A 379 -1.93 16.22 -5.11
N ALA A 380 -0.80 16.86 -5.38
CA ALA A 380 0.52 16.27 -5.14
C ALA A 380 0.75 15.93 -3.66
N SER A 381 0.24 16.79 -2.76
CA SER A 381 0.28 16.57 -1.32
C SER A 381 -0.43 15.28 -0.88
N ASP A 382 -1.48 14.88 -1.60
CA ASP A 382 -2.25 13.67 -1.29
C ASP A 382 -1.40 12.41 -1.59
N ILE A 383 -0.65 12.45 -2.71
CA ILE A 383 0.34 11.43 -3.06
C ILE A 383 1.47 11.37 -2.02
N ASP A 384 1.94 12.52 -1.56
CA ASP A 384 2.97 12.58 -0.53
C ASP A 384 2.50 11.91 0.77
N LEU A 385 1.27 12.18 1.21
CA LEU A 385 0.69 11.52 2.39
C LEU A 385 0.58 10.00 2.23
N VAL A 386 0.21 9.52 1.04
CA VAL A 386 0.21 8.08 0.73
C VAL A 386 1.61 7.49 0.98
N TYR A 387 2.65 8.11 0.44
CA TYR A 387 4.01 7.61 0.56
C TYR A 387 4.60 7.71 1.96
N LEU A 388 4.28 8.78 2.69
CA LEU A 388 4.69 8.98 4.08
C LEU A 388 4.03 7.99 5.05
N ASN A 389 2.77 7.63 4.82
CA ASN A 389 1.97 6.84 5.77
C ASN A 389 1.78 5.37 5.36
N GLY A 390 2.06 5.01 4.10
CA GLY A 390 1.89 3.67 3.56
C GLY A 390 3.19 2.97 3.15
N TYR A 391 4.18 3.73 2.65
CA TYR A 391 5.34 3.17 1.94
C TYR A 391 6.70 3.52 2.58
N GLY A 392 6.69 4.20 3.73
CA GLY A 392 7.90 4.48 4.50
C GLY A 392 8.85 5.46 3.83
N PHE A 393 8.31 6.41 3.04
CA PHE A 393 9.10 7.50 2.47
C PHE A 393 9.67 8.41 3.58
N PRO A 394 10.92 8.89 3.46
CA PRO A 394 11.56 9.72 4.50
C PRO A 394 10.80 11.02 4.77
N LYS A 395 10.31 11.19 6.00
CA LYS A 395 9.58 12.39 6.45
C LYS A 395 10.36 13.69 6.26
N HIS A 396 11.68 13.68 6.47
CA HIS A 396 12.53 14.87 6.30
C HIS A 396 12.64 15.33 4.84
N ARG A 397 12.11 14.56 3.88
CA ARG A 397 12.00 14.90 2.46
C ARG A 397 10.56 15.20 2.01
N GLY A 398 9.59 15.16 2.92
CA GLY A 398 8.18 15.53 2.67
C GLY A 398 7.33 14.51 1.92
N GLY A 399 7.90 13.81 0.95
CA GLY A 399 7.18 12.89 0.07
C GLY A 399 7.81 12.92 -1.33
N PRO A 400 7.49 11.96 -2.22
CA PRO A 400 8.09 11.91 -3.55
C PRO A 400 7.85 13.21 -4.36
N MET A 401 6.67 13.81 -4.28
CA MET A 401 6.32 14.99 -5.06
C MET A 401 7.03 16.23 -4.53
N LEU A 402 6.99 16.49 -3.21
CA LEU A 402 7.75 17.59 -2.61
C LEU A 402 9.27 17.41 -2.78
N HIS A 403 9.77 16.17 -2.71
CA HIS A 403 11.17 15.89 -2.95
C HIS A 403 11.58 16.27 -4.38
N ALA A 404 10.75 15.96 -5.38
CA ALA A 404 11.00 16.36 -6.76
C ALA A 404 11.04 17.89 -6.94
N GLU A 405 10.17 18.63 -6.25
CA GLU A 405 10.22 20.10 -6.24
C GLU A 405 11.52 20.62 -5.62
N THR A 406 11.98 19.99 -4.54
CA THR A 406 13.25 20.36 -3.87
C THR A 406 14.47 20.13 -4.76
N VAL A 407 14.44 19.07 -5.58
CA VAL A 407 15.47 18.81 -6.61
C VAL A 407 15.36 19.78 -7.79
N GLY A 408 14.13 20.16 -8.14
CA GLY A 408 13.80 20.94 -9.33
C GLY A 408 13.26 20.05 -10.45
N LEU A 409 12.03 20.33 -10.91
CA LEU A 409 11.35 19.48 -11.89
C LEU A 409 12.07 19.39 -13.24
N ALA A 410 12.77 20.44 -13.66
CA ALA A 410 13.60 20.42 -14.87
C ALA A 410 14.72 19.38 -14.81
N GLU A 411 15.35 19.22 -13.64
CA GLU A 411 16.40 18.22 -13.42
C GLU A 411 15.82 16.80 -13.41
N VAL A 412 14.65 16.62 -12.79
CA VAL A 412 13.94 15.34 -12.81
C VAL A 412 13.57 14.94 -14.25
N VAL A 413 13.04 15.87 -15.05
CA VAL A 413 12.74 15.63 -16.48
C VAL A 413 14.01 15.26 -17.24
N ARG A 414 15.09 16.00 -17.07
CA ARG A 414 16.38 15.72 -17.74
C ARG A 414 16.88 14.31 -17.42
N CYS A 415 16.78 13.89 -16.16
CA CYS A 415 17.16 12.53 -15.75
C CYS A 415 16.25 11.45 -16.38
N LEU A 416 14.93 11.67 -16.39
CA LEU A 416 13.98 10.76 -17.01
C LEU A 416 14.21 10.63 -18.53
N GLU A 417 14.49 11.73 -19.23
CA GLU A 417 14.81 11.71 -20.66
C GLU A 417 16.12 10.97 -20.95
N ARG A 418 17.13 11.14 -20.09
CA ARG A 418 18.35 10.33 -20.17
C ARG A 418 18.02 8.84 -20.03
N PHE A 419 17.25 8.44 -19.01
CA PHE A 419 16.86 7.03 -18.85
C PHE A 419 16.02 6.52 -20.02
N ALA A 420 15.13 7.34 -20.57
CA ALA A 420 14.30 6.99 -21.71
C ALA A 420 15.08 6.86 -23.04
N SER A 421 16.25 7.48 -23.13
CA SER A 421 17.15 7.39 -24.29
C SER A 421 18.03 6.14 -24.32
N GLU A 422 18.04 5.36 -23.23
CA GLU A 422 18.82 4.13 -23.13
C GLU A 422 18.25 3.04 -24.06
N GLU A 423 19.13 2.22 -24.60
CA GLU A 423 18.72 1.10 -25.46
C GLU A 423 17.83 0.12 -24.68
N GLY A 424 16.65 -0.17 -25.24
CA GLY A 424 15.67 -1.06 -24.60
C GLY A 424 14.96 -0.46 -23.38
N ALA A 425 15.05 0.86 -23.16
CA ALA A 425 14.35 1.52 -22.08
C ALA A 425 12.82 1.30 -22.17
N ASP A 426 12.22 0.98 -21.03
CA ASP A 426 10.76 0.86 -20.91
C ASP A 426 10.08 2.21 -21.23
N PRO A 427 8.99 2.24 -22.03
CA PRO A 427 8.28 3.47 -22.35
C PRO A 427 7.81 4.29 -21.14
N SER A 428 7.68 3.68 -19.96
CA SER A 428 7.36 4.40 -18.72
C SER A 428 8.45 5.36 -18.23
N TRP A 429 9.67 5.29 -18.78
CA TRP A 429 10.70 6.30 -18.53
C TRP A 429 10.41 7.64 -19.20
N GLN A 430 9.55 7.68 -20.22
CA GLN A 430 9.14 8.94 -20.82
C GLN A 430 8.57 9.86 -19.73
N PRO A 431 9.03 11.12 -19.61
CA PRO A 431 8.47 12.05 -18.64
C PRO A 431 6.96 12.25 -18.84
N ALA A 432 6.21 12.28 -17.74
CA ALA A 432 4.78 12.54 -17.75
C ALA A 432 4.49 13.91 -18.39
N PRO A 433 3.43 14.05 -19.20
CA PRO A 433 3.10 15.33 -19.83
C PRO A 433 2.93 16.47 -18.82
N LEU A 434 2.25 16.23 -17.67
CA LEU A 434 2.18 17.21 -16.58
C LEU A 434 3.57 17.64 -16.09
N LEU A 435 4.46 16.68 -15.84
CA LEU A 435 5.80 16.96 -15.34
C LEU A 435 6.62 17.79 -16.34
N ARG A 436 6.55 17.47 -17.65
CA ARG A 436 7.19 18.27 -18.70
C ARG A 436 6.65 19.69 -18.76
N ARG A 437 5.34 19.86 -18.70
CA ARG A 437 4.68 21.17 -18.73
C ARG A 437 5.11 22.03 -17.55
N LEU A 438 5.05 21.51 -16.33
CA LEU A 438 5.45 22.25 -15.13
C LEU A 438 6.94 22.63 -15.17
N ALA A 439 7.80 21.70 -15.60
CA ALA A 439 9.22 21.97 -15.75
C ALA A 439 9.51 23.07 -16.79
N ALA A 440 8.84 23.04 -17.95
CA ALA A 440 9.00 24.04 -19.00
C ALA A 440 8.48 25.43 -18.59
N GLU A 441 7.46 25.49 -17.73
CA GLU A 441 6.89 26.73 -17.20
C GLU A 441 7.60 27.25 -15.95
N GLY A 442 8.61 26.53 -15.42
CA GLY A 442 9.28 26.90 -14.17
C GLY A 442 8.38 26.82 -12.94
N LYS A 443 7.36 25.95 -12.97
CA LYS A 443 6.37 25.77 -11.90
C LYS A 443 6.65 24.53 -11.04
N THR A 444 6.00 24.49 -9.89
CA THR A 444 5.91 23.36 -8.96
C THR A 444 4.65 22.54 -9.21
N PHE A 445 4.50 21.38 -8.56
CA PHE A 445 3.22 20.67 -8.54
C PHE A 445 2.17 21.41 -7.70
N ASN A 446 2.62 22.13 -6.68
CA ASN A 446 1.80 23.01 -5.83
C ASN A 446 1.59 24.40 -6.43
#